data_AF-A0A1G1D2J6-F1
#
_entry.id   AF-A0A1G1D2J6-F1
#
_cell.length_a   1.000
_cell.length_b   1.000
_cell.length_c   1.000
_cell.angle_alpha   90.00
_cell.angle_beta   90.00
_cell.angle_gamma   90.00
#
_symmetry.space_group_name_H-M   'P 1'
#
loop_
_entity.id
_entity.type
_entity.pdbx_description
1 polymer ?
#
loop_
_entity_poly.entity_id
_entity_poly.type
_entity_poly.pdbx_seq_one_letter_code
_entity_poly.pdbx_strand_id
1 'polypeptide(L)' 'MFTGIHIFEPEIFDEIPSSRYCGITEETYPKLMNDNIPIYGYEFNGYWIDMGTPERYEKAKREVIKIFNTY' A
#
# COMPACT_ATOMS: atom_id res chain seq x y z
N MET A 1 -1.24 -9.07 1.85
CA MET A 1 -1.00 -7.84 2.67
C MET A 1 0.31 -7.20 2.23
N PHE A 2 0.20 -6.19 1.37
CA PHE A 2 1.30 -5.33 0.97
C PHE A 2 1.20 -4.04 1.78
N THR A 3 2.30 -3.63 2.40
CA THR A 3 2.38 -2.34 3.12
C THR A 3 3.04 -1.33 2.18
N GLY A 4 2.26 -0.41 1.62
CA GLY A 4 2.77 0.60 0.71
C GLY A 4 1.70 1.64 0.33
N ILE A 5 2.09 2.60 -0.51
CA ILE A 5 1.16 3.55 -1.14
C ILE A 5 0.87 3.06 -2.54
N HIS A 6 -0.40 3.10 -2.91
CA HIS A 6 -0.83 2.86 -4.27
C HIS A 6 -1.18 4.19 -4.93
N ILE A 7 -0.67 4.40 -6.14
CA ILE A 7 -1.03 5.53 -7.01
C ILE A 7 -1.78 4.91 -8.19
N PHE A 8 -3.01 5.36 -8.40
CA PHE A 8 -3.90 4.78 -9.40
C PHE A 8 -4.49 5.86 -10.30
N GLU A 9 -4.60 5.53 -11.57
CA GLU A 9 -5.52 6.22 -12.48
C GLU A 9 -6.97 5.78 -12.17
N PRO A 10 -7.97 6.68 -12.32
CA PRO A 10 -9.36 6.38 -11.94
C PRO A 10 -9.97 5.14 -12.60
N GLU A 11 -9.53 4.79 -13.81
CA GLU A 11 -10.01 3.65 -14.58
C GLU A 11 -9.79 2.31 -13.85
N ILE A 12 -8.88 2.24 -12.86
CA ILE A 12 -8.70 1.01 -12.06
C ILE A 12 -9.98 0.60 -11.34
N PHE A 13 -10.87 1.54 -11.01
CA PHE A 13 -12.09 1.25 -10.29
C PHE A 13 -13.12 0.49 -11.14
N ASP A 14 -13.03 0.58 -12.48
CA ASP A 14 -13.86 -0.21 -13.39
C ASP A 14 -13.49 -1.70 -13.37
N GLU A 15 -12.27 -2.03 -12.96
CA GLU A 15 -11.76 -3.39 -12.84
C GLU A 15 -12.14 -4.06 -11.51
N ILE A 16 -12.63 -3.28 -10.53
CA ILE A 16 -12.97 -3.75 -9.19
C ILE A 16 -14.48 -4.06 -9.12
N PRO A 17 -14.87 -5.30 -8.79
CA PRO A 17 -16.28 -5.67 -8.70
C PRO A 17 -16.98 -4.96 -7.54
N SER A 18 -18.10 -4.29 -7.83
CA SER A 18 -18.85 -3.49 -6.86
C SER A 18 -19.63 -4.28 -5.80
N SER A 19 -19.84 -5.59 -6.03
CA SER A 19 -20.74 -6.42 -5.22
C SER A 19 -20.03 -7.41 -4.29
N ARG A 20 -18.70 -7.38 -4.23
CA ARG A 20 -17.93 -8.27 -3.35
C ARG A 20 -16.61 -7.65 -2.92
N TYR A 21 -16.05 -8.20 -1.86
CA TYR A 21 -14.64 -7.95 -1.54
C TYR A 21 -13.76 -8.35 -2.73
N CYS A 22 -12.81 -7.49 -3.06
CA CYS A 22 -11.78 -7.73 -4.07
C CYS A 22 -10.43 -7.29 -3.51
N GLY A 23 -9.49 -8.23 -3.42
CA GLY A 23 -8.12 -7.93 -2.98
C GLY A 23 -7.32 -7.32 -4.11
N ILE A 24 -6.76 -6.13 -3.90
CA ILE A 24 -6.03 -5.42 -4.98
C ILE A 24 -4.78 -6.18 -5.43
N THR A 25 -4.03 -6.75 -4.48
CA THR A 25 -2.80 -7.50 -4.77
C THR A 25 -3.07 -8.94 -5.19
N GLU A 26 -4.18 -9.51 -4.73
CA GLU A 26 -4.54 -10.90 -4.94
C GLU A 26 -5.35 -11.12 -6.23
N GLU A 27 -6.09 -10.10 -6.69
CA GLU A 27 -7.04 -10.23 -7.81
C GLU A 27 -6.84 -9.15 -8.87
N THR A 28 -6.80 -7.87 -8.49
CA THR A 28 -6.73 -6.76 -9.48
C THR A 28 -5.39 -6.78 -10.22
N TYR A 29 -4.26 -6.86 -9.51
CA TYR A 29 -2.94 -6.87 -10.15
C TYR A 29 -2.71 -8.06 -11.08
N PRO A 30 -2.99 -9.32 -10.68
CA PRO A 30 -2.91 -10.45 -11.61
C PRO A 30 -3.78 -10.27 -12.85
N LYS A 31 -4.99 -9.73 -12.72
CA LYS A 31 -5.88 -9.45 -13.85
C LYS A 31 -5.24 -8.43 -14.81
N LEU A 32 -4.82 -7.28 -14.31
CA LEU A 32 -4.18 -6.22 -15.12
C LEU A 32 -2.93 -6.75 -15.85
N MET A 33 -2.10 -7.56 -15.19
CA MET A 33 -0.94 -8.19 -15.82
C MET A 33 -1.33 -9.16 -16.95
N ASN A 34 -2.38 -9.97 -16.76
CA ASN A 34 -2.89 -10.87 -17.80
C ASN A 34 -3.45 -10.10 -19.01
N ASP A 35 -4.05 -8.93 -18.77
CA ASP A 35 -4.58 -8.04 -19.79
C ASP A 35 -3.49 -7.17 -20.46
N ASN A 36 -2.21 -7.41 -20.14
CA ASN A 36 -1.05 -6.65 -20.60
C ASN A 36 -1.09 -5.14 -20.25
N ILE A 37 -1.79 -4.80 -19.17
CA ILE A 37 -1.79 -3.45 -18.62
C ILE A 37 -0.55 -3.30 -17.73
N PRO A 38 0.30 -2.29 -17.95
CA PRO A 38 1.55 -2.16 -17.23
C PRO A 38 1.30 -1.75 -15.77
N ILE A 39 2.01 -2.39 -14.85
CA ILE A 39 2.04 -2.07 -13.43
C ILE A 39 3.49 -1.72 -13.07
N TYR A 40 3.66 -0.60 -12.37
CA TYR A 40 4.97 -0.11 -11.95
C TYR A 40 5.10 -0.14 -10.44
N GLY A 41 6.33 -0.36 -9.97
CA GLY A 41 6.67 -0.32 -8.56
C GLY A 41 7.85 0.62 -8.32
N TYR A 42 7.85 1.26 -7.16
CA TYR A 42 8.98 2.04 -6.67
C TYR A 42 9.43 1.48 -5.32
N GLU A 43 10.69 1.05 -5.23
CA GLU A 43 11.27 0.58 -3.98
C GLU A 43 11.66 1.78 -3.11
N PHE A 44 10.96 1.97 -2.00
CA PHE A 44 11.26 3.02 -1.04
C PHE A 44 12.26 2.53 0.00
N ASN A 45 13.35 3.29 0.17
CA ASN A 45 14.33 3.07 1.24
C ASN A 45 14.25 4.21 2.25
N GLY A 46 13.61 3.93 3.38
CA GLY A 46 13.42 4.89 4.47
C GLY A 46 12.53 4.30 5.55
N TYR A 47 12.22 5.11 6.57
CA TYR A 47 11.32 4.67 7.62
C TYR A 47 9.89 4.53 7.10
N TRP A 48 9.32 3.33 7.30
CA TRP A 48 7.93 3.02 6.99
C TRP A 48 7.32 2.22 8.13
N ILE A 49 6.14 2.63 8.59
CA ILE A 49 5.38 1.90 9.61
C ILE A 49 3.89 1.99 9.32
N ASP A 50 3.21 0.84 9.37
CA ASP A 50 1.75 0.78 9.38
C ASP A 50 1.22 1.06 10.79
N MET A 51 0.10 1.79 10.88
CA MET A 51 -0.52 2.20 12.15
C MET A 51 -1.90 1.55 12.36
N GLY A 52 -2.12 0.36 11.81
CA GLY A 52 -3.42 -0.33 11.83
C GLY A 52 -3.87 -0.87 13.20
N THR A 53 -3.04 -0.82 14.25
CA THR A 53 -3.43 -1.22 15.62
C THR A 53 -2.94 -0.22 16.67
N PRO A 54 -3.56 -0.16 17.87
CA PRO A 54 -3.08 0.71 18.96
C PRO A 54 -1.61 0.49 19.32
N GLU A 55 -1.15 -0.76 19.33
CA GLU A 55 0.25 -1.10 19.65
C GLU A 55 1.20 -0.59 18.56
N ARG A 56 0.81 -0.71 17.29
CA ARG A 56 1.58 -0.19 16.15
C ARG A 56 1.64 1.34 16.17
N TYR A 57 0.56 2.00 16.56
CA TYR A 57 0.53 3.45 16.73
C TYR A 57 1.46 3.93 17.85
N GLU A 58 1.44 3.30 19.02
CA GLU A 58 2.36 3.63 20.12
C GLU A 58 3.83 3.39 19.74
N LYS A 59 4.11 2.35 18.96
CA LYS A 59 5.43 2.11 18.38
C LYS A 59 5.85 3.26 17.44
N ALA A 60 4.99 3.65 16.51
CA ALA A 60 5.24 4.75 15.56
C ALA A 60 5.59 6.05 16.29
N LYS A 61 4.84 6.40 17.35
CA LYS A 61 5.11 7.58 18.18
C LYS A 61 6.50 7.56 18.84
N ARG A 62 6.93 6.40 19.36
CA ARG A 62 8.25 6.28 20.00
C ARG A 62 9.40 6.34 18.99
N GLU A 63 9.20 5.76 17.82
CA GLU A 63 10.22 5.70 16.77
C GLU A 63 10.37 7.04 16.05
N VAL A 64 9.26 7.75 15.77
CA VAL A 64 9.30 9.03 15.06
C VAL A 64 10.13 10.09 15.81
N ILE A 65 10.04 10.12 17.14
CA ILE A 65 10.85 11.02 17.98
C ILE A 65 12.35 10.73 17.82
N LYS A 66 12.73 9.45 17.76
CA LYS A 66 14.15 9.06 17.59
C LYS A 66 14.65 9.47 16.21
N ILE A 67 13.83 9.28 15.18
CA ILE A 67 14.18 9.66 13.81
C ILE A 67 14.44 11.16 13.74
N PHE A 68 13.53 12.00 14.25
CA PHE A 68 13.69 13.46 14.21
C PHE A 68 14.87 13.98 15.05
N ASN A 69 15.26 13.30 16.13
CA ASN A 69 16.39 13.72 16.98
C ASN A 69 17.76 13.25 16.47
N THR A 70 17.81 12.45 15.40
CA THR A 70 19.07 11.92 14.82
C THR A 70 19.52 12.74 13.59
N TYR A 71 18.72 13.72 13.16
CA TYR A 71 19.07 14.74 12.18
C TYR A 71 19.41 16.06 12.88
#